data_AF-A0A1V4TIG4-F1
#
_entry.id   AF-A0A1V4TIG4-F1
#
_cell.length_a   1.000
_cell.length_b   1.000
_cell.length_c   1.000
_cell.angle_alpha   90.00
_cell.angle_beta   90.00
_cell.angle_gamma   90.00
#
_symmetry.space_group_name_H-M   'P 1'
#
loop_
_entity.id
_entity.type
_entity.pdbx_description
1 polymer ?
#
loop_
_entity_poly.entity_id
_entity_poly.type
_entity_poly.pdbx_seq_one_letter_code
_entity_poly.pdbx_strand_id
1 'polypeptide(L)'
;MNKKILILLIVLVAVAGLALLEVTTGFFSALAFDQITYKYSSKVWIPPTHPENLSEGSLGGYYKINGKGRDFNFFLKLTGAEKSESPLDYTEDGLKGTGRIDEIKVTPGTIYSLLSEDVKGAMFNTIFKGNMNLTCAAWTGKTDFQNNGKTFGGNFTIDGVATDWEGTYTLKRENLRIVGTSDFIYYPNNQISKARRVQKTYYL
;
A
#
# COMPACT_ATOMS: atom_id res chain seq x y z
N MET A 1 -45.80 29.58 -1.17
CA MET A 1 -44.90 28.68 -1.94
C MET A 1 -45.60 27.36 -2.19
N ASN A 2 -45.66 26.88 -3.44
CA ASN A 2 -46.36 25.64 -3.79
C ASN A 2 -45.69 24.44 -3.09
N LYS A 3 -46.45 23.62 -2.36
CA LYS A 3 -45.92 22.46 -1.61
C LYS A 3 -45.07 21.54 -2.50
N LYS A 4 -45.41 21.40 -3.78
CA LYS A 4 -44.62 20.60 -4.74
C LYS A 4 -43.24 21.20 -5.01
N ILE A 5 -43.14 22.53 -5.13
CA ILE A 5 -41.88 23.25 -5.34
C ILE A 5 -41.01 23.18 -4.08
N LEU A 6 -41.61 23.29 -2.89
CA LEU A 6 -40.90 23.13 -1.62
C LEU A 6 -40.31 21.72 -1.46
N ILE A 7 -41.08 20.67 -1.77
CA ILE A 7 -40.60 19.28 -1.72
C ILE A 7 -39.45 19.08 -2.72
N LEU A 8 -39.58 19.61 -3.95
CA LEU A 8 -38.54 19.51 -4.96
C LEU A 8 -37.23 20.17 -4.49
N LEU A 9 -37.32 21.37 -3.90
CA LEU A 9 -36.17 22.09 -3.34
C LEU A 9 -35.49 21.31 -2.21
N ILE A 10 -36.26 20.72 -1.29
CA ILE A 10 -35.72 19.90 -0.19
C ILE A 10 -34.99 18.68 -0.74
N VAL A 11 -35.57 17.98 -1.72
CA VAL A 11 -34.94 16.82 -2.37
C VAL A 11 -33.66 17.24 -3.08
N LEU A 12 -33.66 18.36 -3.80
CA LEU A 12 -32.49 18.84 -4.52
C LEU A 12 -31.34 19.20 -3.56
N VAL A 13 -31.64 19.89 -2.46
CA VAL A 13 -30.66 20.22 -1.41
C VAL A 13 -30.11 18.95 -0.75
N ALA A 14 -30.97 17.97 -0.47
CA ALA A 14 -30.53 16.70 0.09
C ALA A 14 -29.60 15.95 -0.87
N VAL A 15 -29.97 15.82 -2.15
CA VAL A 15 -29.14 15.15 -3.16
C VAL A 15 -27.81 15.88 -3.38
N ALA A 16 -27.83 17.21 -3.44
CA ALA A 16 -26.60 18.01 -3.57
C ALA A 16 -25.69 17.86 -2.34
N GLY A 17 -26.27 17.84 -1.13
CA GLY A 17 -25.53 17.59 0.10
C GLY A 17 -24.90 16.20 0.14
N LEU A 18 -25.61 15.17 -0.31
CA LEU A 18 -25.07 13.80 -0.42
C LEU A 18 -23.97 13.68 -1.47
N ALA A 19 -24.14 14.33 -2.63
CA ALA A 19 -23.12 14.38 -3.67
C ALA A 19 -21.85 15.10 -3.19
N LEU A 20 -22.02 16.24 -2.50
CA LEU A 20 -20.91 16.95 -1.85
C LEU A 20 -20.21 16.06 -0.82
N LEU A 21 -20.95 15.32 0.01
CA LEU A 21 -20.38 14.43 1.01
C LEU A 21 -19.54 13.31 0.35
N GLU A 22 -20.02 12.71 -0.74
CA GLU A 22 -19.25 11.70 -1.49
C GLU A 22 -18.01 12.30 -2.14
N VAL A 23 -18.16 13.43 -2.85
CA VAL A 23 -17.05 14.08 -3.56
C VAL A 23 -16.00 14.61 -2.59
N THR A 24 -16.36 14.97 -1.37
CA THR A 24 -15.39 15.48 -0.37
C THR A 24 -14.77 14.36 0.44
N THR A 25 -15.57 13.41 0.94
CA THR A 25 -15.15 12.44 1.95
C THR A 25 -15.14 10.97 1.49
N GLY A 26 -15.75 10.66 0.34
CA GLY A 26 -15.90 9.28 -0.14
C GLY A 26 -16.85 8.44 0.74
N PHE A 27 -17.78 9.07 1.48
CA PHE A 27 -18.60 8.42 2.49
C PHE A 27 -19.34 7.16 2.01
N PHE A 28 -20.04 7.24 0.87
CA PHE A 28 -20.77 6.10 0.33
C PHE A 28 -19.83 5.06 -0.27
N SER A 29 -18.75 5.49 -0.93
CA SER A 29 -17.70 4.57 -1.39
C SER A 29 -17.13 3.76 -0.22
N ALA A 30 -16.86 4.40 0.91
CA ALA A 30 -16.37 3.75 2.12
C ALA A 30 -17.39 2.78 2.72
N LEU A 31 -18.68 3.17 2.80
CA LEU A 31 -19.75 2.28 3.29
C LEU A 31 -19.93 1.05 2.41
N ALA A 32 -19.90 1.21 1.09
CA ALA A 32 -19.97 0.10 0.16
C ALA A 32 -18.73 -0.80 0.31
N PHE A 33 -17.54 -0.20 0.39
CA PHE A 33 -16.28 -0.91 0.57
C PHE A 33 -16.28 -1.75 1.87
N ASP A 34 -16.80 -1.22 2.97
CA ASP A 34 -16.90 -1.91 4.27
C ASP A 34 -17.68 -3.23 4.22
N GLN A 35 -18.50 -3.47 3.20
CA GLN A 35 -19.23 -4.73 3.02
C GLN A 35 -18.50 -5.76 2.13
N ILE A 36 -17.43 -5.35 1.44
CA ILE A 36 -16.75 -6.20 0.45
C ILE A 36 -15.75 -7.11 1.16
N THR A 37 -16.02 -8.41 1.17
CA THR A 37 -15.03 -9.42 1.52
C THR A 37 -14.18 -9.74 0.29
N TYR A 38 -12.86 -9.77 0.46
CA TYR A 38 -11.92 -10.10 -0.61
C TYR A 38 -10.86 -11.10 -0.13
N LYS A 39 -10.41 -11.94 -1.07
CA LYS A 39 -9.35 -12.91 -0.88
C LYS A 39 -8.62 -13.08 -2.20
N TYR A 40 -7.45 -12.45 -2.30
CA TYR A 40 -6.63 -12.43 -3.50
C TYR A 40 -5.27 -13.07 -3.23
N SER A 41 -4.70 -13.71 -4.23
CA SER A 41 -3.35 -14.25 -4.20
C SER A 41 -2.70 -14.13 -5.57
N SER A 42 -1.42 -13.80 -5.62
CA SER A 42 -0.65 -13.80 -6.85
C SER A 42 0.81 -14.16 -6.62
N LYS A 43 1.49 -14.55 -7.70
CA LYS A 43 2.94 -14.74 -7.69
C LYS A 43 3.62 -13.38 -7.65
N VAL A 44 4.72 -13.30 -6.94
CA VAL A 44 5.62 -12.14 -6.97
C VAL A 44 6.97 -12.59 -7.46
N TRP A 45 7.65 -11.70 -8.15
CA TRP A 45 9.01 -11.89 -8.62
C TRP A 45 9.78 -10.60 -8.36
N ILE A 46 10.87 -10.70 -7.61
CA ILE A 46 11.79 -9.61 -7.37
C ILE A 46 12.98 -9.83 -8.31
N PRO A 47 13.21 -8.92 -9.28
CA PRO A 47 14.36 -9.00 -10.16
C PRO A 47 15.68 -8.97 -9.38
N PRO A 48 16.77 -9.52 -9.94
CA PRO A 48 18.10 -9.27 -9.41
C PRO A 48 18.40 -7.77 -9.38
N THR A 49 19.27 -7.35 -8.46
CA THR A 49 19.64 -5.94 -8.31
C THR A 49 20.43 -5.45 -9.53
N HIS A 50 21.29 -6.32 -10.07
CA HIS A 50 22.04 -6.13 -11.30
C HIS A 50 21.62 -7.18 -12.34
N PRO A 51 20.58 -6.92 -13.16
CA PRO A 51 20.12 -7.86 -14.18
C PRO A 51 21.17 -8.21 -15.25
N GLU A 52 22.19 -7.37 -15.40
CA GLU A 52 23.38 -7.61 -16.22
C GLU A 52 24.33 -8.68 -15.63
N ASN A 53 24.26 -8.95 -14.34
CA ASN A 53 25.08 -9.95 -13.66
C ASN A 53 24.38 -11.31 -13.65
N LEU A 54 24.80 -12.22 -14.55
CA LEU A 54 24.23 -13.58 -14.68
C LEU A 54 24.39 -14.45 -13.43
N SER A 55 25.20 -14.02 -12.47
CA SER A 55 25.43 -14.69 -11.19
C SER A 55 24.38 -14.32 -10.13
N GLU A 56 23.63 -13.23 -10.34
CA GLU A 56 22.60 -12.77 -9.42
C GLU A 56 21.26 -13.46 -9.70
N GLY A 57 20.77 -14.21 -8.71
CA GLY A 57 19.47 -14.85 -8.78
C GLY A 57 18.33 -13.87 -8.53
N SER A 58 17.21 -14.10 -9.20
CA SER A 58 15.93 -13.46 -8.85
C SER A 58 15.24 -14.18 -7.70
N LEU A 59 14.48 -13.45 -6.86
CA LEU A 59 13.67 -14.05 -5.80
C LEU A 59 12.22 -14.18 -6.25
N GLY A 60 11.75 -15.43 -6.36
CA GLY A 60 10.36 -15.75 -6.64
C GLY A 60 9.55 -15.97 -5.37
N GLY A 61 8.24 -15.74 -5.42
CA GLY A 61 7.39 -15.94 -4.27
C GLY A 61 5.90 -15.85 -4.59
N TYR A 62 5.11 -15.68 -3.55
CA TYR A 62 3.71 -15.33 -3.67
C TYR A 62 3.28 -14.40 -2.55
N TYR A 63 2.23 -13.63 -2.81
CA TYR A 63 1.52 -12.90 -1.79
C TYR A 63 0.06 -13.33 -1.71
N LYS A 64 -0.53 -13.13 -0.55
CA LYS A 64 -1.96 -13.27 -0.28
C LYS A 64 -2.42 -12.02 0.44
N ILE A 65 -3.54 -11.47 0.01
CA ILE A 65 -4.24 -10.40 0.72
C ILE A 65 -5.69 -10.82 0.91
N ASN A 66 -6.18 -10.69 2.14
CA ASN A 66 -7.58 -10.99 2.45
C ASN A 66 -8.09 -10.03 3.51
N GLY A 67 -9.38 -9.77 3.50
CA GLY A 67 -9.96 -8.78 4.39
C GLY A 67 -11.45 -8.58 4.15
N LYS A 68 -12.01 -7.66 4.92
CA LYS A 68 -13.35 -7.15 4.71
C LYS A 68 -13.30 -5.63 4.79
N GLY A 69 -13.65 -4.99 3.68
CA GLY A 69 -13.55 -3.56 3.51
C GLY A 69 -12.20 -3.00 3.92
N ARG A 70 -12.24 -2.06 4.87
CA ARG A 70 -11.06 -1.32 5.30
C ARG A 70 -10.01 -2.13 6.04
N ASP A 71 -10.37 -3.26 6.63
CA ASP A 71 -9.43 -4.10 7.39
C ASP A 71 -8.89 -5.24 6.52
N PHE A 72 -7.56 -5.40 6.51
CA PHE A 72 -6.88 -6.40 5.69
C PHE A 72 -5.73 -7.10 6.41
N ASN A 73 -5.49 -8.34 5.98
CA ASN A 73 -4.33 -9.14 6.29
C ASN A 73 -3.54 -9.37 5.01
N PHE A 74 -2.24 -9.19 5.11
CA PHE A 74 -1.25 -9.41 4.07
C PHE A 74 -0.31 -10.54 4.48
N PHE A 75 0.09 -11.33 3.50
CA PHE A 75 1.10 -12.36 3.65
C PHE A 75 1.97 -12.37 2.40
N LEU A 76 3.28 -12.35 2.57
CA LEU A 76 4.27 -12.46 1.50
C LEU A 76 5.26 -13.55 1.86
N LYS A 77 5.45 -14.49 0.93
CA LYS A 77 6.51 -15.49 1.01
C LYS A 77 7.37 -15.44 -0.23
N LEU A 78 8.60 -14.95 -0.08
CA LEU A 78 9.71 -15.10 -0.99
C LEU A 78 10.35 -16.46 -0.75
N THR A 79 10.29 -17.35 -1.73
CA THR A 79 10.77 -18.72 -1.62
C THR A 79 12.27 -18.76 -1.88
N GLY A 80 13.04 -19.34 -0.97
CA GLY A 80 14.50 -19.42 -1.06
C GLY A 80 15.22 -18.24 -0.38
N ALA A 81 14.51 -17.15 -0.07
CA ALA A 81 15.08 -16.02 0.66
C ALA A 81 15.55 -16.43 2.06
N GLU A 82 14.89 -17.39 2.70
CA GLU A 82 15.29 -17.94 4.00
C GLU A 82 16.66 -18.64 3.98
N LYS A 83 17.20 -18.95 2.80
CA LYS A 83 18.54 -19.57 2.64
C LYS A 83 19.64 -18.54 2.41
N SER A 84 19.27 -17.33 1.96
CA SER A 84 20.20 -16.24 1.66
C SER A 84 20.25 -15.17 2.75
N GLU A 85 19.18 -15.05 3.54
CA GLU A 85 19.04 -14.07 4.61
C GLU A 85 19.37 -14.67 5.99
N SER A 86 19.66 -13.79 6.96
CA SER A 86 19.76 -14.20 8.36
C SER A 86 18.40 -14.70 8.86
N PRO A 87 18.37 -15.70 9.77
CA PRO A 87 17.14 -16.11 10.47
C PRO A 87 16.50 -14.99 11.30
N LEU A 88 17.23 -13.89 11.56
CA LEU A 88 16.70 -12.70 12.21
C LEU A 88 15.97 -11.76 11.23
N ASP A 89 16.32 -11.82 9.94
CA ASP A 89 15.84 -10.91 8.90
C ASP A 89 14.67 -11.51 8.12
N TYR A 90 14.72 -12.82 7.81
CA TYR A 90 13.66 -13.49 7.07
C TYR A 90 13.64 -15.00 7.35
N THR A 91 12.44 -15.59 7.48
CA THR A 91 12.25 -17.03 7.69
C THR A 91 11.25 -17.61 6.69
N GLU A 92 11.14 -18.94 6.64
CA GLU A 92 10.16 -19.63 5.80
C GLU A 92 8.70 -19.29 6.13
N ASP A 93 8.44 -18.70 7.30
CA ASP A 93 7.13 -18.19 7.71
C ASP A 93 6.71 -16.93 6.94
N GLY A 94 7.64 -16.27 6.25
CA GLY A 94 7.40 -15.10 5.45
C GLY A 94 7.08 -13.83 6.24
N LEU A 95 6.68 -12.80 5.50
CA LEU A 95 6.25 -11.50 6.02
C LEU A 95 4.72 -11.50 6.17
N LYS A 96 4.26 -11.19 7.39
CA LYS A 96 2.84 -11.06 7.72
C LYS A 96 2.54 -9.59 7.98
N GLY A 97 1.35 -9.15 7.61
CA GLY A 97 0.88 -7.81 7.88
C GLY A 97 -0.59 -7.77 8.23
N THR A 98 -0.97 -6.86 9.11
CA THR A 98 -2.36 -6.52 9.39
C THR A 98 -2.49 -5.01 9.32
N GLY A 99 -3.44 -4.52 8.55
CA GLY A 99 -3.60 -3.11 8.31
C GLY A 99 -5.05 -2.68 8.15
N ARG A 100 -5.21 -1.37 8.13
CA ARG A 100 -6.49 -0.69 7.99
C ARG A 100 -6.35 0.47 7.03
N ILE A 101 -7.33 0.61 6.13
CA ILE A 101 -7.54 1.81 5.33
C ILE A 101 -8.41 2.76 6.16
N ASP A 102 -7.92 3.95 6.47
CA ASP A 102 -8.66 4.93 7.26
C ASP A 102 -9.61 5.75 6.38
N GLU A 103 -9.18 6.04 5.15
CA GLU A 103 -9.92 6.80 4.15
C GLU A 103 -9.76 6.15 2.79
N ILE A 104 -10.86 6.04 2.04
CA ILE A 104 -10.86 5.62 0.63
C ILE A 104 -11.85 6.46 -0.15
N LYS A 105 -11.43 6.94 -1.31
CA LYS A 105 -12.22 7.78 -2.19
C LYS A 105 -11.99 7.38 -3.63
N VAL A 106 -13.07 6.88 -4.22
CA VAL A 106 -13.13 6.54 -5.65
C VAL A 106 -13.23 7.84 -6.44
N THR A 107 -12.27 8.08 -7.34
CA THR A 107 -12.28 9.26 -8.20
C THR A 107 -12.87 8.92 -9.58
N PRO A 108 -13.28 9.92 -10.39
CA PRO A 108 -13.61 9.66 -11.79
C PRO A 108 -12.47 8.97 -12.55
N GLY A 109 -11.22 9.28 -12.22
CA GLY A 109 -10.04 8.61 -12.77
C GLY A 109 -9.96 7.14 -12.37
N THR A 110 -10.34 6.79 -11.14
CA THR A 110 -10.47 5.39 -10.71
C THR A 110 -11.49 4.65 -11.58
N ILE A 111 -12.68 5.22 -11.74
CA ILE A 111 -13.78 4.60 -12.51
C ILE A 111 -13.37 4.42 -13.97
N TYR A 112 -12.84 5.47 -14.60
CA TYR A 112 -12.37 5.40 -15.98
C TYR A 112 -11.29 4.32 -16.15
N SER A 113 -10.31 4.29 -15.25
CA SER A 113 -9.24 3.30 -15.30
C SER A 113 -9.79 1.86 -15.20
N LEU A 114 -10.72 1.61 -14.29
CA LEU A 114 -11.38 0.30 -14.16
C LEU A 114 -12.18 -0.07 -15.42
N LEU A 115 -12.93 0.86 -16.00
CA LEU A 115 -13.67 0.63 -17.25
C LEU A 115 -12.75 0.36 -18.45
N SER A 116 -11.54 0.91 -18.43
CA SER A 116 -10.49 0.68 -19.44
C SER A 116 -9.56 -0.51 -19.12
N GLU A 117 -9.88 -1.31 -18.10
CA GLU A 117 -9.06 -2.43 -17.62
C GLU A 117 -7.64 -2.05 -17.16
N ASP A 118 -7.37 -0.76 -16.93
CA ASP A 118 -6.10 -0.26 -16.40
C ASP A 118 -6.09 -0.32 -14.87
N VAL A 119 -5.85 -1.51 -14.33
CA VAL A 119 -5.80 -1.74 -12.86
C VAL A 119 -4.72 -0.88 -12.19
N LYS A 120 -3.56 -0.66 -12.85
CA LYS A 120 -2.50 0.21 -12.33
C LYS A 120 -2.97 1.66 -12.28
N GLY A 121 -3.64 2.12 -13.33
CA GLY A 121 -4.32 3.40 -13.37
C GLY A 121 -5.35 3.54 -12.25
N ALA A 122 -6.16 2.52 -12.03
CA ALA A 122 -7.19 2.54 -10.98
C ALA A 122 -6.56 2.65 -9.58
N MET A 123 -5.48 1.91 -9.33
CA MET A 123 -4.73 2.00 -8.07
C MET A 123 -4.24 3.43 -7.84
N PHE A 124 -3.50 4.02 -8.79
CA PHE A 124 -2.94 5.36 -8.61
C PHE A 124 -3.99 6.46 -8.56
N ASN A 125 -5.09 6.37 -9.33
CA ASN A 125 -6.15 7.39 -9.31
C ASN A 125 -7.06 7.32 -8.07
N THR A 126 -7.02 6.24 -7.29
CA THR A 126 -7.81 6.12 -6.07
C THR A 126 -7.11 6.83 -4.93
N ILE A 127 -7.80 7.75 -4.27
CA ILE A 127 -7.27 8.40 -3.07
C ILE A 127 -7.54 7.49 -1.88
N PHE A 128 -6.51 7.17 -1.11
CA PHE A 128 -6.66 6.40 0.11
C PHE A 128 -5.50 6.67 1.08
N LYS A 129 -5.72 6.46 2.37
CA LYS A 129 -4.65 6.40 3.37
C LYS A 129 -4.97 5.38 4.44
N GLY A 130 -3.95 4.92 5.12
CA GLY A 130 -4.11 3.90 6.14
C GLY A 130 -2.80 3.60 6.85
N ASN A 131 -2.84 2.54 7.63
CA ASN A 131 -1.72 2.06 8.40
C ASN A 131 -1.64 0.53 8.34
N MET A 132 -0.46 -0.01 8.56
CA MET A 132 -0.22 -1.45 8.60
C MET A 132 0.91 -1.77 9.56
N ASN A 133 0.68 -2.78 10.40
CA ASN A 133 1.72 -3.43 11.17
C ASN A 133 2.24 -4.64 10.40
N LEU A 134 3.53 -4.89 10.49
CA LEU A 134 4.26 -5.95 9.81
C LEU A 134 5.02 -6.79 10.83
N THR A 135 5.21 -8.06 10.53
CA THR A 135 6.04 -8.96 11.33
C THR A 135 6.70 -9.97 10.39
N CYS A 136 8.01 -10.14 10.55
CA CYS A 136 8.76 -11.17 9.86
C CYS A 136 9.92 -11.60 10.74
N ALA A 137 10.19 -12.90 10.80
CA ALA A 137 11.33 -13.43 11.54
C ALA A 137 11.42 -12.85 12.97
N ALA A 138 12.50 -12.13 13.26
CA ALA A 138 12.74 -11.51 14.56
C ALA A 138 12.50 -9.99 14.57
N TRP A 139 11.81 -9.43 13.58
CA TRP A 139 11.52 -8.00 13.52
C TRP A 139 10.03 -7.69 13.34
N THR A 140 9.64 -6.52 13.83
CA THR A 140 8.31 -5.94 13.65
C THR A 140 8.43 -4.62 12.91
N GLY A 141 7.42 -4.27 12.12
CA GLY A 141 7.41 -3.00 11.42
C GLY A 141 6.06 -2.33 11.48
N LYS A 142 6.06 -1.03 11.19
CA LYS A 142 4.86 -0.21 11.05
C LYS A 142 5.01 0.68 9.84
N THR A 143 3.92 0.91 9.13
CA THR A 143 3.88 1.89 8.07
C THR A 143 2.56 2.64 8.09
N ASP A 144 2.65 3.95 7.94
CA ASP A 144 1.53 4.81 7.56
C ASP A 144 1.68 5.12 6.07
N PHE A 145 0.61 4.95 5.31
CA PHE A 145 0.64 5.07 3.86
C PHE A 145 -0.49 5.95 3.33
N GLN A 146 -0.24 6.58 2.19
CA GLN A 146 -1.20 7.43 1.51
C GLN A 146 -0.97 7.39 0.00
N ASN A 147 -2.07 7.27 -0.74
CA ASN A 147 -2.16 7.62 -2.15
C ASN A 147 -2.99 8.89 -2.33
N ASN A 148 -2.44 9.90 -2.99
CA ASN A 148 -3.10 11.17 -3.26
C ASN A 148 -3.74 11.26 -4.66
N GLY A 149 -3.83 10.14 -5.40
CA GLY A 149 -4.34 10.13 -6.78
C GLY A 149 -3.24 10.20 -7.83
N LYS A 150 -1.96 10.35 -7.43
CA LYS A 150 -0.80 10.44 -8.34
C LYS A 150 0.39 9.65 -7.83
N THR A 151 0.67 9.75 -6.54
CA THR A 151 1.79 9.11 -5.86
C THR A 151 1.28 8.36 -4.65
N PHE A 152 1.78 7.15 -4.46
CA PHE A 152 1.53 6.35 -3.27
C PHE A 152 2.80 6.32 -2.43
N GLY A 153 2.77 6.84 -1.22
CA GLY A 153 3.96 6.88 -0.36
C GLY A 153 3.61 6.69 1.09
N GLY A 154 4.62 6.67 1.94
CA GLY A 154 4.42 6.45 3.35
C GLY A 154 5.70 6.56 4.16
N ASN A 155 5.51 6.56 5.47
CA ASN A 155 6.59 6.43 6.44
C ASN A 155 6.64 4.99 6.93
N PHE A 156 7.80 4.54 7.35
CA PHE A 156 7.96 3.24 7.98
C PHE A 156 8.96 3.26 9.11
N THR A 157 8.74 2.36 10.05
CA THR A 157 9.70 1.96 11.08
C THR A 157 9.78 0.44 11.09
N ILE A 158 10.98 -0.10 11.22
CA ILE A 158 11.22 -1.53 11.40
C ILE A 158 12.13 -1.66 12.62
N ASP A 159 11.67 -2.39 13.62
CA ASP A 159 12.37 -2.69 14.86
C ASP A 159 12.83 -4.14 14.80
N GLY A 160 14.15 -4.34 14.74
CA GLY A 160 14.77 -5.66 14.65
C GLY A 160 15.65 -5.96 15.86
N VAL A 161 16.02 -7.24 16.04
CA VAL A 161 16.91 -7.65 17.14
C VAL A 161 18.30 -7.01 17.05
N ALA A 162 18.78 -6.78 15.84
CA ALA A 162 20.14 -6.30 15.58
C ALA A 162 20.18 -5.00 14.77
N THR A 163 19.06 -4.51 14.27
CA THR A 163 19.04 -3.32 13.42
C THR A 163 17.64 -2.74 13.44
N ASP A 164 17.57 -1.42 13.55
CA ASP A 164 16.37 -0.66 13.32
C ASP A 164 16.48 0.16 12.03
N TRP A 165 15.35 0.34 11.36
CA TRP A 165 15.23 1.19 10.18
C TRP A 165 14.06 2.15 10.35
N GLU A 166 14.25 3.40 9.94
CA GLU A 166 13.16 4.36 9.82
C GLU A 166 13.31 5.16 8.54
N GLY A 167 12.20 5.49 7.90
CA GLY A 167 12.29 6.26 6.67
C GLY A 167 10.97 6.46 5.96
N THR A 168 11.09 6.82 4.69
CA THR A 168 9.98 7.11 3.81
C THR A 168 10.12 6.35 2.50
N TYR A 169 8.99 6.09 1.85
CA TYR A 169 8.95 5.57 0.49
C TYR A 169 7.93 6.33 -0.35
N THR A 170 8.13 6.29 -1.67
CA THR A 170 7.18 6.80 -2.65
C THR A 170 7.21 5.91 -3.88
N LEU A 171 6.04 5.46 -4.30
CA LEU A 171 5.76 4.79 -5.55
C LEU A 171 5.10 5.79 -6.50
N LYS A 172 5.59 5.83 -7.74
CA LYS A 172 4.98 6.56 -8.84
C LYS A 172 4.90 5.67 -10.07
N ARG A 173 3.87 5.86 -10.90
CA ARG A 173 3.81 5.23 -12.21
C ARG A 173 4.74 5.96 -13.17
N GLU A 174 5.64 5.23 -13.81
CA GLU A 174 6.41 5.71 -14.96
C GLU A 174 6.18 4.76 -16.14
N ASN A 175 5.36 5.20 -17.10
CA ASN A 175 4.93 4.40 -18.24
C ASN A 175 4.29 3.07 -17.81
N LEU A 176 4.95 1.95 -18.14
CA LEU A 176 4.52 0.59 -17.83
C LEU A 176 5.00 0.09 -16.47
N ARG A 177 5.94 0.80 -15.83
CA ARG A 177 6.57 0.40 -14.56
C ARG A 177 6.08 1.26 -13.40
N ILE A 178 6.27 0.74 -12.19
CA ILE A 178 6.14 1.50 -10.95
C ILE A 178 7.55 1.74 -10.43
N VAL A 179 7.91 3.00 -10.23
CA VAL A 179 9.19 3.38 -9.64
C VAL A 179 8.97 3.64 -8.17
N GLY A 180 9.64 2.87 -7.34
CA GLY A 180 9.69 3.05 -5.90
C GLY A 180 10.99 3.73 -5.48
N THR A 181 10.91 4.83 -4.77
CA THR A 181 12.07 5.49 -4.14
C THR A 181 11.93 5.38 -2.63
N SER A 182 13.00 5.00 -1.95
CA SER A 182 13.07 4.94 -0.49
C SER A 182 14.23 5.78 0.03
N ASP A 183 14.00 6.54 1.08
CA ASP A 183 15.01 7.27 1.84
C ASP A 183 14.87 6.89 3.31
N PHE A 184 15.90 6.26 3.87
CA PHE A 184 15.84 5.70 5.22
C PHE A 184 17.16 5.79 5.96
N ILE A 185 17.06 5.76 7.28
CA ILE A 185 18.18 5.67 8.21
C ILE A 185 18.25 4.23 8.69
N TYR A 186 19.44 3.65 8.59
CA TYR A 186 19.79 2.33 9.09
C TYR A 186 20.65 2.47 10.35
N TYR A 187 20.21 1.86 11.45
CA TYR A 187 20.89 1.86 12.74
C TYR A 187 21.53 0.49 13.02
N PRO A 188 22.81 0.27 12.66
CA PRO A 188 23.48 -1.02 12.89
C PRO A 188 23.59 -1.29 14.40
N ASN A 189 23.13 -2.46 14.85
CA ASN A 189 23.12 -2.87 16.26
C ASN A 189 22.48 -1.82 17.19
N ASN A 190 21.50 -1.08 16.67
CA ASN A 190 20.78 0.00 17.33
C ASN A 190 21.72 1.12 17.85
N GLN A 191 22.88 1.28 17.19
CA GLN A 191 23.87 2.29 17.53
C GLN A 191 23.60 3.57 16.73
N ILE A 192 22.98 4.56 17.39
CA ILE A 192 22.67 5.89 16.81
C ILE A 192 23.92 6.56 16.23
N SER A 193 25.08 6.41 16.89
CA SER A 193 26.35 7.01 16.43
C SER A 193 26.88 6.44 15.12
N LYS A 194 26.36 5.28 14.67
CA LYS A 194 26.73 4.63 13.41
C LYS A 194 25.62 4.66 12.37
N ALA A 195 24.57 5.45 12.62
CA ALA A 195 23.45 5.61 11.71
C ALA A 195 23.93 5.99 10.30
N ARG A 196 23.35 5.35 9.28
CA ARG A 196 23.65 5.64 7.88
C ARG A 196 22.37 5.99 7.15
N ARG A 197 22.40 7.08 6.39
CA ARG A 197 21.32 7.40 5.45
C ARG A 197 21.53 6.63 4.16
N VAL A 198 20.46 6.03 3.65
CA VAL A 198 20.46 5.22 2.44
C VAL A 198 19.32 5.69 1.56
N GLN A 199 19.64 5.90 0.28
CA GLN A 199 18.66 6.15 -0.77
C GLN A 199 18.70 5.02 -1.77
N LYS A 200 17.53 4.44 -2.08
CA LYS A 200 17.40 3.37 -3.06
C LYS A 200 16.21 3.62 -3.99
N THR A 201 16.37 3.19 -5.24
CA THR A 201 15.33 3.21 -6.26
C THR A 201 15.10 1.80 -6.74
N TYR A 202 13.83 1.41 -6.85
CA TYR A 202 13.36 0.10 -7.28
C TYR A 202 12.42 0.26 -8.47
N TYR A 203 12.49 -0.67 -9.41
CA TYR A 203 11.59 -0.71 -10.56
C TYR A 203 10.74 -1.98 -10.47
N LEU A 204 9.42 -1.79 -10.39
CA LEU A 204 8.40 -2.82 -10.28
C LEU A 204 7.55 -2.91 -11.56
#